data_AF-A0A0C9VE97-F1
#
_entry.id   AF-A0A0C9VE97-F1
#
_cell.length_a   1.000
_cell.length_b   1.000
_cell.length_c   1.000
_cell.angle_alpha   90.00
_cell.angle_beta   90.00
_cell.angle_gamma   90.00
#
_symmetry.space_group_name_H-M   'P 1'
#
loop_
_entity.id
_entity.type
_entity.pdbx_description
1 polymer ?
#
loop_
_entity_poly.entity_id
_entity_poly.type
_entity_poly.pdbx_seq_one_letter_code
_entity_poly.pdbx_strand_id
1 'polypeptide(L)'
;SIRQVGDRFNHKYNDPCIFLNDESFSEEFKSYVSEIIPFVGGVSYGLIPASDWNPPEWTDEERAEKAREVLLKVGAIHGGNNYQNMCKVNSGYFYRREFFLLYRYY
;
A
#
# COMPACT_ATOMS: atom_id res chain seq x y z
N SER A 1 6.42 -8.02 11.11
CA SER A 1 5.55 -6.84 11.22
C SER A 1 6.32 -5.67 11.82
N ILE A 2 5.72 -4.47 11.85
CA ILE A 2 6.33 -3.20 12.26
C ILE A 2 7.16 -3.31 13.57
N ARG A 3 6.59 -3.89 14.63
CA ARG A 3 7.28 -4.08 15.93
C ARG A 3 8.57 -4.90 15.80
N GLN A 4 8.54 -6.00 15.04
CA GLN A 4 9.71 -6.86 14.87
C GLN A 4 10.84 -6.14 14.10
N VAL A 5 10.50 -5.30 13.12
CA VAL A 5 11.48 -4.50 12.38
C VAL A 5 12.06 -3.41 13.29
N GLY A 6 11.23 -2.73 14.08
CA GLY A 6 11.67 -1.77 15.09
C GLY A 6 12.65 -2.39 16.09
N ASP A 7 12.23 -3.47 16.75
CA ASP A 7 13.01 -4.12 17.81
C ASP A 7 14.34 -4.71 17.31
N ARG A 8 14.40 -5.18 16.06
CA ARG A 8 15.60 -5.87 15.53
C ARG A 8 16.54 -4.96 14.75
N PHE A 9 16.01 -3.94 14.08
CA PHE A 9 16.76 -3.12 13.14
C PHE A 9 16.55 -1.64 13.40
N ASN A 10 15.29 -1.17 13.31
CA ASN A 10 15.04 0.26 13.13
C ASN A 10 15.32 1.10 14.40
N HIS A 11 15.29 0.52 15.61
CA HIS A 11 15.68 1.24 16.83
C HIS A 11 17.13 1.77 16.81
N LYS A 12 18.00 1.23 15.95
CA LYS A 12 19.40 1.66 15.83
C LYS A 12 19.59 2.77 14.79
N TYR A 13 18.77 2.77 13.75
CA TYR A 13 18.95 3.62 12.56
C TYR A 13 17.92 4.74 12.47
N ASN A 14 16.77 4.58 13.13
CA ASN A 14 15.66 5.53 13.15
C ASN A 14 15.23 5.94 11.74
N ASP A 15 15.15 5.00 10.80
CA ASP A 15 14.61 5.28 9.47
C ASP A 15 13.11 5.64 9.57
N PRO A 16 12.62 6.58 8.75
CA PRO A 16 11.22 6.97 8.74
C PRO A 16 10.33 5.84 8.21
N CYS A 17 9.09 5.80 8.68
CA CYS A 17 8.10 4.84 8.21
C CYS A 17 7.00 5.56 7.41
N ILE A 18 6.68 5.05 6.22
CA ILE A 18 5.64 5.62 5.36
C ILE A 18 4.57 4.56 5.12
N PHE A 19 3.33 4.87 5.47
CA PHE A 19 2.16 4.05 5.21
C PHE A 19 1.38 4.60 4.03
N LEU A 20 1.01 3.73 3.09
CA LEU A 20 0.15 4.07 1.96
C LEU A 20 -1.13 3.25 2.02
N ASN A 21 -2.26 3.87 1.70
CA ASN A 21 -3.56 3.19 1.59
C ASN A 21 -4.45 3.87 0.55
N ASP A 22 -5.41 3.15 -0.01
CA ASP A 22 -6.42 3.68 -0.93
C ASP A 22 -7.53 4.47 -0.20
N GLU A 23 -7.64 4.30 1.11
CA GLU A 23 -8.51 5.07 2.00
C GLU A 23 -7.72 5.82 3.07
N SER A 24 -8.32 6.89 3.61
CA SER A 24 -7.72 7.67 4.70
C SER A 24 -7.52 6.80 5.94
N PHE A 25 -6.32 6.83 6.51
CA PHE A 25 -6.05 6.19 7.80
C PHE A 25 -6.86 6.86 8.92
N SER A 26 -7.51 6.05 9.76
CA SER A 26 -8.22 6.53 10.93
C SER A 26 -7.26 7.06 11.99
N GLU A 27 -7.75 7.93 12.88
CA GLU A 27 -6.93 8.47 13.97
C GLU A 27 -6.54 7.38 14.97
N GLU A 28 -7.40 6.38 15.17
CA GLU A 28 -7.12 5.22 16.01
C GLU A 28 -5.94 4.41 15.46
N PHE A 29 -5.88 4.19 14.14
CA PHE A 29 -4.76 3.52 13.51
C PHE A 29 -3.46 4.31 13.70
N LYS A 30 -3.49 5.63 13.47
CA LYS A 30 -2.31 6.49 13.63
C LYS A 30 -1.80 6.51 15.07
N SER A 31 -2.72 6.53 16.06
CA SER A 31 -2.38 6.46 17.48
C SER A 31 -1.70 5.13 17.82
N TYR A 32 -2.31 4.02 17.40
CA TYR A 32 -1.79 2.68 17.67
C TYR A 32 -0.40 2.45 17.06
N VAL A 33 -0.19 2.90 15.82
CA VAL A 33 1.12 2.82 15.17
C VAL A 33 2.16 3.63 15.95
N SER A 34 1.82 4.85 16.37
CA SER A 34 2.74 5.72 17.12
C SER A 34 3.18 5.11 18.46
N GLU A 35 2.31 4.34 19.12
CA GLU A 35 2.64 3.61 20.36
C GLU A 35 3.58 2.43 20.13
N ILE A 36 3.53 1.79 18.97
CA ILE A 36 4.29 0.57 18.68
C ILE A 36 5.67 0.86 18.12
N ILE A 37 5.85 2.00 17.44
CA ILE A 37 7.13 2.44 16.88
C ILE A 37 7.58 3.78 17.47
N PRO A 38 7.95 3.80 18.76
CA PRO A 38 8.46 5.03 19.37
C PRO A 38 9.85 5.45 18.85
N PHE A 39 10.58 4.55 18.18
CA PHE A 39 11.96 4.75 17.73
C PHE A 39 12.07 4.75 16.20
N VAL A 40 11.41 5.70 15.55
CA VAL A 40 11.50 5.94 14.10
C VAL A 40 11.72 7.42 13.83
N GLY A 41 12.40 7.77 12.74
CA GLY A 41 12.70 9.15 12.35
C GLY A 41 11.49 9.98 11.89
N GLY A 42 10.28 9.49 12.14
CA GLY A 42 9.01 10.06 11.71
C GLY A 42 8.09 9.00 11.10
N VAL A 43 6.78 9.28 11.15
CA VAL A 43 5.75 8.47 10.49
C VAL A 43 4.95 9.35 9.55
N SER A 44 4.83 8.92 8.30
CA SER A 44 4.00 9.60 7.29
C SER A 44 2.88 8.68 6.82
N TYR A 45 1.71 9.26 6.58
CA TYR A 45 0.52 8.55 6.10
C TYR A 45 0.09 9.17 4.77
N GLY A 46 0.19 8.41 3.69
CA GLY A 46 -0.17 8.83 2.35
C GLY A 46 -1.45 8.15 1.87
N LEU A 47 -2.34 8.93 1.27
CA LEU A 47 -3.49 8.43 0.53
C LEU A 47 -3.06 8.17 -0.92
N ILE A 48 -3.48 7.05 -1.50
CA ILE A 48 -3.30 6.72 -2.91
C ILE A 48 -4.46 7.36 -3.68
N PRO A 49 -4.23 8.37 -4.55
CA PRO A 49 -5.22 8.87 -5.48
C PRO A 49 -5.97 7.76 -6.20
N ALA A 50 -7.29 7.93 -6.31
CA ALA A 50 -8.16 7.00 -7.02
C ALA A 50 -7.70 6.76 -8.47
N SER A 51 -7.11 7.76 -9.15
CA SER A 51 -6.57 7.62 -10.50
C SER A 51 -5.43 6.60 -10.61
N ASP A 52 -4.64 6.45 -9.55
CA ASP A 52 -3.51 5.52 -9.52
C ASP A 52 -3.91 4.17 -8.94
N TRP A 53 -4.90 4.13 -8.05
CA TRP A 53 -5.46 2.88 -7.53
C TRP A 53 -6.37 2.17 -8.54
N ASN A 54 -7.38 2.86 -9.05
CA ASN A 54 -8.41 2.28 -9.90
C ASN A 54 -7.87 1.90 -11.28
N PRO A 55 -8.54 0.97 -11.98
CA PRO A 55 -8.22 0.70 -13.38
C PRO A 55 -8.23 1.99 -14.21
N PRO A 56 -7.27 2.17 -15.14
CA PRO A 56 -7.28 3.32 -16.04
C PRO A 56 -8.54 3.37 -16.91
N GLU A 57 -8.88 4.55 -17.43
CA GLU A 57 -10.09 4.76 -18.25
C GLU A 57 -10.15 3.90 -19.52
N TRP A 58 -9.01 3.49 -20.08
CA TRP A 58 -8.95 2.60 -21.25
C TRP A 58 -9.18 1.12 -20.91
N THR A 59 -9.50 0.79 -19.65
CA THR A 59 -9.81 -0.57 -19.22
C THR A 59 -11.21 -0.93 -19.67
N ASP A 60 -11.32 -2.01 -20.45
CA ASP A 60 -12.59 -2.65 -20.74
C ASP A 60 -13.07 -3.41 -19.49
N GLU A 61 -13.96 -2.77 -18.74
CA GLU A 61 -14.45 -3.30 -17.46
C GLU A 61 -15.29 -4.57 -17.63
N GLU A 62 -16.03 -4.72 -18.73
CA GLU A 62 -16.82 -5.91 -19.01
C GLU A 62 -15.90 -7.11 -19.26
N ARG A 63 -14.82 -6.90 -20.04
CA ARG A 63 -13.79 -7.91 -20.25
C ARG A 63 -13.05 -8.25 -18.96
N ALA A 64 -12.73 -7.25 -18.14
CA ALA A 64 -12.05 -7.45 -16.87
C ALA A 64 -12.91 -8.28 -15.90
N GLU A 65 -14.21 -8.00 -15.82
CA GLU A 65 -15.15 -8.76 -14.98
C GLU A 65 -15.26 -10.21 -15.42
N LYS A 66 -15.43 -10.46 -16.72
CA LYS A 66 -15.45 -11.83 -17.27
C LYS A 66 -14.17 -12.60 -16.95
N ALA A 67 -13.01 -11.93 -16.99
CA ALA A 67 -11.74 -12.54 -16.61
C ALA A 67 -11.69 -12.87 -15.10
N ARG A 68 -12.16 -11.96 -14.23
CA ARG A 68 -12.27 -12.20 -12.78
C ARG A 68 -13.20 -13.38 -12.46
N GLU A 69 -14.34 -13.49 -13.14
CA GLU A 69 -15.23 -14.64 -13.00
C GLU A 69 -14.54 -15.96 -13.35
N VAL A 70 -13.74 -15.99 -14.43
CA VAL A 70 -12.98 -17.18 -14.80
C VAL A 70 -11.95 -17.52 -13.73
N LEU A 71 -11.22 -16.53 -13.21
CA LEU A 71 -10.26 -16.71 -12.13
C LEU A 71 -10.92 -17.26 -10.86
N LEU A 72 -12.09 -16.75 -10.50
CA LEU A 72 -12.88 -17.27 -9.38
C LEU A 72 -13.30 -18.73 -9.60
N LYS A 73 -13.78 -19.07 -10.81
CA LYS A 73 -14.23 -20.43 -11.17
C LYS A 73 -13.11 -21.46 -11.09
N VAL A 74 -11.88 -21.08 -11.43
CA VAL A 74 -10.71 -21.98 -11.34
C VAL A 74 -10.07 -21.99 -9.94
N GLY A 75 -10.67 -21.29 -8.97
CA GLY A 75 -10.16 -21.23 -7.59
C GLY A 75 -8.87 -20.42 -7.45
N ALA A 76 -8.61 -19.48 -8.36
CA ALA A 76 -7.44 -18.63 -8.26
C ALA A 76 -7.55 -17.71 -7.04
N ILE A 77 -6.50 -17.71 -6.21
CA ILE A 77 -6.41 -16.88 -5.02
C ILE A 77 -6.48 -15.41 -5.46
N HIS A 78 -7.36 -14.64 -4.83
CA HIS A 78 -7.62 -13.22 -5.12
C HIS A 78 -8.20 -12.91 -6.52
N GLY A 79 -8.79 -13.90 -7.20
CA GLY A 79 -9.34 -13.74 -8.56
C GLY A 79 -10.42 -12.68 -8.74
N GLY A 80 -11.13 -12.28 -7.67
CA GLY A 80 -12.27 -11.35 -7.74
C GLY A 80 -12.21 -10.13 -6.81
N ASN A 81 -11.06 -9.81 -6.21
CA ASN A 81 -10.96 -8.72 -5.23
C ASN A 81 -10.17 -7.52 -5.80
N ASN A 82 -10.00 -6.43 -5.05
CA ASN A 82 -9.13 -5.29 -5.43
C ASN A 82 -7.61 -5.61 -5.44
N TYR A 83 -7.23 -6.89 -5.44
CA TYR A 83 -5.84 -7.32 -5.35
C TYR A 83 -5.03 -6.91 -6.58
N GLN A 84 -5.65 -6.86 -7.76
CA GLN A 84 -5.01 -6.40 -8.99
C GLN A 84 -4.65 -4.91 -8.92
N ASN A 85 -5.48 -4.08 -8.26
CA ASN A 85 -5.17 -2.66 -8.05
C ASN A 85 -3.94 -2.50 -7.15
N MET A 86 -3.86 -3.30 -6.07
CA MET A 86 -2.67 -3.35 -5.21
C MET A 86 -1.43 -3.78 -6.01
N CYS A 87 -1.53 -4.84 -6.83
CA CYS A 87 -0.43 -5.28 -7.69
C CYS A 87 0.02 -4.18 -8.66
N LYS A 88 -0.92 -3.46 -9.30
CA LYS A 88 -0.62 -2.31 -10.17
C LYS A 88 0.17 -1.24 -9.41
N VAL A 89 -0.29 -0.86 -8.22
CA VAL A 89 0.33 0.21 -7.44
C VAL A 89 1.75 -0.16 -7.02
N ASN A 90 1.94 -1.38 -6.51
CA ASN A 90 3.25 -1.87 -6.12
C ASN A 90 4.19 -2.10 -7.32
N SER A 91 3.65 -2.37 -8.51
CA SER A 91 4.47 -2.56 -9.71
C SER A 91 4.94 -1.24 -10.34
N GLY A 92 4.23 -0.13 -10.12
CA GLY A 92 4.45 1.06 -10.95
C GLY A 92 4.13 2.45 -10.38
N TYR A 93 3.46 2.55 -9.23
CA TYR A 93 2.91 3.84 -8.77
C TYR A 93 3.35 4.29 -7.38
N PHE A 94 3.65 3.37 -6.46
CA PHE A 94 3.96 3.75 -5.07
C PHE A 94 5.14 4.73 -4.97
N TYR A 95 6.20 4.55 -5.77
CA TYR A 95 7.41 5.39 -5.77
C TYR A 95 7.21 6.77 -6.40
N ARG A 96 6.08 7.03 -7.07
CA ARG A 96 5.78 8.32 -7.71
C ARG A 96 5.25 9.37 -6.73
N ARG A 97 5.03 8.97 -5.47
CA ARG A 97 4.48 9.85 -4.43
C ARG A 97 5.54 10.79 -3.89
N GLU A 98 5.14 12.02 -3.57
CA GLU A 98 6.04 13.08 -3.09
C GLU A 98 6.92 12.63 -1.92
N PHE A 99 6.35 11.87 -0.98
CA PHE A 99 7.10 11.32 0.16
C PHE A 99 8.26 10.42 -0.28
N PHE A 100 8.05 9.60 -1.32
CA PHE A 100 9.06 8.65 -1.79
C PHE A 100 10.12 9.29 -2.69
N LEU A 101 9.86 10.47 -3.27
CA LEU A 101 10.84 11.21 -4.07
C LEU A 101 12.06 11.65 -3.25
N LEU A 102 11.92 11.74 -1.93
CA LEU A 102 13.01 12.07 -1.00
C LEU A 102 13.94 10.89 -0.72
N TYR A 103 13.57 9.67 -1.10
CA TYR A 103 14.28 8.44 -0.73
C TYR A 103 14.78 7.68 -1.96
N ARG A 104 15.98 7.10 -1.83
CA ARG A 104 16.58 6.25 -2.86
C ARG A 104 16.30 4.76 -2.66
N TYR A 105 16.04 4.35 -1.42
CA TYR A 105 15.82 2.97 -1.02
C TYR A 105 14.54 2.90 -0.18
N TYR A 106 13.78 1.82 -0.37
CA TYR A 106 12.50 1.53 0.29
C TYR A 106 12.37 0.02 0.53
#